data_AF-A0A544Y5M1-F1
#
_entry.id   AF-A0A544Y5M1-F1
#
_cell.length_a   1.000
_cell.length_b   1.000
_cell.length_c   1.000
_cell.angle_alpha   90.00
_cell.angle_beta   90.00
_cell.angle_gamma   90.00
#
_symmetry.space_group_name_H-M   'P 1'
#
loop_
_entity.id
_entity.type
_entity.pdbx_description
1 polymer ?
#
loop_
_entity_poly.entity_id
_entity_poly.type
_entity_poly.pdbx_seq_one_letter_code
_entity_poly.pdbx_strand_id
1 'polypeptide(L)'
;MNVKGCNEGDPAARLDPSRLREHREAHGLTLEAAGDRLRETARRHGLAVPAANFQTLWGHEHGSIYPGPHYRRAYCLMYQATEPDLGFR
;
A
#
# COMPACT_ATOMS: atom_id res chain seq x y z
N MET A 1 -21.03 -5.50 16.12
CA MET A 1 -19.93 -5.38 15.14
C MET A 1 -20.26 -4.19 14.24
N ASN A 2 -19.78 -3.00 14.59
CA ASN A 2 -20.09 -1.77 13.84
C ASN A 2 -18.97 -1.52 12.81
N VAL A 3 -19.26 -1.82 11.55
CA VAL A 3 -18.51 -1.26 10.41
C VAL A 3 -18.87 0.23 10.33
N LYS A 4 -18.04 1.08 10.93
CA LYS A 4 -18.25 2.53 10.95
C LYS A 4 -18.00 3.05 9.54
N GLY A 5 -19.01 3.75 9.00
CA GLY A 5 -19.20 4.07 7.59
C GLY A 5 -17.99 4.63 6.86
N CYS A 6 -17.83 4.18 5.62
CA CYS A 6 -17.16 4.94 4.58
C CYS A 6 -17.95 6.23 4.37
N ASN A 7 -17.35 7.37 4.71
CA ASN A 7 -17.95 8.67 4.52
C ASN A 7 -18.00 8.97 3.02
N GLU A 8 -19.21 9.19 2.51
CA GLU A 8 -19.50 9.55 1.13
C GLU A 8 -19.02 11.01 0.91
N GLY A 9 -17.77 11.19 0.48
CA GLY A 9 -17.21 12.52 0.19
C GLY A 9 -15.68 12.69 0.26
N ASP A 10 -14.88 11.64 0.45
CA ASP A 10 -13.42 11.74 0.62
C ASP A 10 -12.64 11.63 -0.71
N PRO A 11 -11.52 12.35 -0.92
CA PRO A 11 -10.66 12.25 -2.13
C PRO A 11 -9.95 10.90 -2.30
N ALA A 12 -10.38 9.85 -1.59
CA ALA A 12 -10.02 8.44 -1.79
C ALA A 12 -10.36 7.91 -3.20
N ALA A 13 -11.03 8.70 -4.04
CA ALA A 13 -11.31 8.43 -5.46
C ALA A 13 -10.07 8.30 -6.39
N ARG A 14 -8.87 8.13 -5.85
CA ARG A 14 -7.62 8.02 -6.62
C ARG A 14 -6.81 6.74 -6.36
N LEU A 15 -7.31 5.80 -5.55
CA LEU A 15 -6.71 4.47 -5.39
C LEU A 15 -7.72 3.41 -5.80
N ASP A 16 -7.31 2.42 -6.60
CA ASP A 16 -7.98 1.12 -6.67
C ASP A 16 -7.29 0.17 -5.65
N PRO A 17 -7.79 0.08 -4.41
CA PRO A 17 -7.01 -0.50 -3.30
C PRO A 17 -6.89 -2.03 -3.41
N SER A 18 -7.79 -2.67 -4.16
CA SER A 18 -7.75 -4.09 -4.48
C SER A 18 -6.45 -4.48 -5.20
N ARG A 19 -5.92 -3.63 -6.08
CA ARG A 19 -4.69 -3.90 -6.84
C ARG A 19 -3.48 -4.14 -5.96
N LEU A 20 -3.30 -3.34 -4.92
CA LEU A 20 -2.20 -3.52 -3.96
C LEU A 20 -2.27 -4.89 -3.28
N ARG A 21 -3.48 -5.30 -2.89
CA ARG A 21 -3.74 -6.60 -2.29
C ARG A 21 -3.47 -7.74 -3.26
N GLU A 22 -3.95 -7.63 -4.50
CA GLU A 22 -3.72 -8.62 -5.55
C GLU A 22 -2.22 -8.85 -5.80
N HIS A 23 -1.43 -7.77 -5.91
CA HIS A 23 0.03 -7.88 -6.03
C HIS A 23 0.64 -8.56 -4.80
N ARG A 24 0.22 -8.18 -3.59
CA ARG A 24 0.72 -8.84 -2.37
C ARG A 24 0.46 -10.34 -2.39
N GLU A 25 -0.76 -10.74 -2.71
CA GLU A 25 -1.19 -12.14 -2.76
C GLU A 25 -0.50 -12.92 -3.88
N ALA A 26 -0.31 -12.32 -5.06
CA ALA A 26 0.44 -12.91 -6.17
C ALA A 26 1.92 -13.16 -5.83
N HIS A 27 2.50 -12.33 -4.96
CA HIS A 27 3.85 -12.52 -4.43
C HIS A 27 3.90 -13.51 -3.24
N GLY A 28 2.77 -14.07 -2.82
CA GLY A 28 2.69 -15.01 -1.69
C GLY A 28 2.99 -14.37 -0.34
N LEU A 29 2.83 -13.05 -0.22
CA LEU A 29 3.21 -12.30 0.99
C LEU A 29 2.03 -12.13 1.94
N THR A 30 2.29 -12.35 3.23
CA THR A 30 1.41 -11.85 4.30
C THR A 30 1.54 -10.33 4.40
N LEU A 31 0.59 -9.65 5.05
CA LEU A 31 0.69 -8.20 5.31
C LEU A 31 1.96 -7.83 6.09
N GLU A 32 2.35 -8.67 7.05
CA GLU A 32 3.57 -8.46 7.84
C GLU A 32 4.82 -8.57 6.97
N ALA A 33 4.96 -9.68 6.23
CA ALA A 33 6.09 -9.91 5.33
C ALA A 33 6.18 -8.83 4.24
N ALA A 34 5.03 -8.36 3.74
CA ALA A 34 4.98 -7.25 2.80
C ALA A 34 5.47 -5.94 3.43
N GLY A 35 5.14 -5.68 4.70
CA GLY A 35 5.61 -4.51 5.43
C GLY A 35 7.11 -4.53 5.67
N ASP A 36 7.66 -5.68 6.07
CA ASP A 36 9.12 -5.85 6.22
C ASP A 36 9.85 -5.67 4.88
N ARG A 37 9.37 -6.30 3.82
CA ARG A 37 9.94 -6.19 2.48
C ARG A 37 9.85 -4.77 1.92
N LEU A 38 8.77 -4.05 2.20
CA LEU A 38 8.60 -2.66 1.80
C LEU A 38 9.60 -1.75 2.53
N ARG A 39 9.79 -1.93 3.84
CA ARG A 39 10.81 -1.21 4.62
C ARG A 39 12.21 -1.49 4.12
N GLU A 40 12.51 -2.76 3.83
CA GLU A 40 13.81 -3.15 3.29
C GLU A 40 14.09 -2.52 1.93
N THR A 41 13.10 -2.59 1.02
CA THR A 41 13.18 -1.97 -0.32
C THR A 41 13.38 -0.46 -0.20
N ALA A 42 12.58 0.21 0.62
CA ALA A 42 12.71 1.63 0.85
C ALA A 42 14.09 2.02 1.41
N ARG A 43 14.62 1.27 2.38
CA ARG A 43 15.96 1.49 2.93
C ARG A 43 17.04 1.37 1.86
N ARG A 44 16.97 0.36 0.99
CA ARG A 44 17.93 0.15 -0.12
C ARG A 44 17.92 1.31 -1.13
N HIS A 45 16.79 2.00 -1.27
CA HIS A 45 16.59 3.09 -2.22
C HIS A 45 16.55 4.49 -1.59
N GLY A 46 16.87 4.63 -0.29
CA GLY A 46 16.89 5.92 0.39
C GLY A 46 15.50 6.56 0.60
N LEU A 47 14.43 5.76 0.61
CA LEU A 47 13.06 6.21 0.82
C LEU A 47 12.66 6.09 2.30
N ALA A 48 11.88 7.05 2.80
CA ALA A 48 11.38 7.03 4.17
C ALA A 48 9.95 6.47 4.25
N VAL A 49 9.82 5.23 4.74
CA VAL A 49 8.54 4.54 5.04
C VAL A 49 8.53 3.95 6.46
N PRO A 50 8.80 4.74 7.52
CA PRO A 50 9.07 4.22 8.86
C PRO A 50 7.89 3.46 9.49
N ALA A 51 6.67 3.75 9.04
CA ALA A 51 5.43 3.15 9.55
C ALA A 51 4.89 2.01 8.66
N ALA A 52 5.70 1.39 7.81
CA ALA A 52 5.28 0.28 6.94
C ALA A 52 5.10 -1.03 7.73
N ASN A 53 4.11 -1.05 8.63
CA ASN A 53 3.65 -2.21 9.39
C ASN A 53 2.34 -2.77 8.78
N PHE A 54 1.88 -3.92 9.29
CA PHE A 54 0.69 -4.59 8.77
C PHE A 54 -0.58 -3.72 8.84
N GLN A 55 -0.74 -2.87 9.85
CA GLN A 55 -1.92 -2.00 10.01
C GLN A 55 -1.96 -0.93 8.92
N THR A 56 -0.80 -0.31 8.66
CA THR A 56 -0.66 0.69 7.60
C THR A 56 -0.87 0.06 6.22
N LEU A 57 -0.30 -1.12 5.97
CA LEU A 57 -0.52 -1.84 4.70
C LEU A 57 -1.98 -2.22 4.51
N TRP A 58 -2.64 -2.74 5.55
CA TRP A 58 -4.07 -3.05 5.52
C TRP A 58 -4.90 -1.80 5.20
N GLY A 59 -4.55 -0.65 5.79
CA GLY A 59 -5.18 0.63 5.51
C GLY A 59 -5.00 1.10 4.06
N HIS A 60 -3.83 0.87 3.46
CA HIS A 60 -3.62 1.11 2.02
C HIS A 60 -4.46 0.17 1.15
N GLU A 61 -4.50 -1.12 1.47
CA GLU A 61 -5.24 -2.16 0.74
C GLU A 61 -6.77 -2.05 0.85
N HIS A 62 -7.28 -1.27 1.81
CA HIS A 62 -8.72 -1.01 1.97
C HIS A 62 -9.08 0.45 1.66
N GLY A 63 -8.11 1.25 1.16
CA GLY A 63 -8.32 2.66 0.86
C GLY A 63 -8.64 3.55 2.07
N SER A 64 -8.42 3.04 3.29
CA SER A 64 -8.61 3.81 4.54
C SER A 64 -7.50 4.84 4.77
N ILE A 65 -6.33 4.61 4.18
CA ILE A 65 -5.18 5.52 4.21
C ILE A 65 -4.61 5.56 2.79
N TYR A 66 -4.37 6.76 2.26
CA TYR A 66 -3.71 6.88 0.95
C TYR A 66 -2.19 6.87 1.12
N PRO A 67 -1.45 6.02 0.38
CA PRO A 67 0.01 5.97 0.48
C PRO A 67 0.66 7.24 -0.07
N GLY A 68 1.52 7.84 0.76
CA GLY A 68 2.35 8.98 0.37
C GLY A 68 3.37 8.64 -0.73
N PRO A 69 4.04 9.64 -1.32
CA PRO A 69 4.92 9.47 -2.48
C PRO A 69 6.05 8.46 -2.25
N HIS A 70 6.68 8.46 -1.07
CA HIS A 70 7.72 7.47 -0.72
C HIS A 70 7.17 6.04 -0.66
N TYR A 71 5.94 5.85 -0.15
CA TYR A 71 5.29 4.54 -0.12
C TYR A 71 4.96 4.06 -1.52
N ARG A 72 4.35 4.91 -2.36
CA ARG A 72 4.03 4.55 -3.75
C ARG A 72 5.28 4.15 -4.52
N ARG A 73 6.36 4.93 -4.38
CA ARG A 73 7.65 4.60 -5.00
C ARG A 73 8.23 3.30 -4.47
N ALA A 74 8.16 3.06 -3.16
CA ALA A 74 8.64 1.82 -2.56
C ALA A 74 7.83 0.60 -3.04
N TYR A 75 6.51 0.71 -3.19
CA TYR A 75 5.68 -0.36 -3.74
C TYR A 75 6.03 -0.66 -5.20
N CYS A 76 6.21 0.37 -6.04
CA CYS A 76 6.63 0.22 -7.43
C CYS A 76 7.95 -0.56 -7.52
N LEU A 77 8.93 -0.21 -6.68
CA LEU A 77 10.22 -0.89 -6.63
C LEU A 77 10.10 -2.33 -6.10
N MET A 78 9.28 -2.55 -5.06
CA MET A 78 9.12 -3.84 -4.42
C MET A 78 8.43 -4.86 -5.34
N TYR A 79 7.35 -4.45 -6.00
CA TYR A 79 6.55 -5.30 -6.90
C TYR A 79 7.03 -5.25 -8.35
N GLN A 80 8.04 -4.42 -8.66
CA GLN A 80 8.50 -4.18 -10.03
C GLN A 80 7.35 -3.76 -10.96
N ALA A 81 6.49 -2.89 -10.45
CA ALA A 81 5.25 -2.44 -11.08
C ALA A 81 5.23 -0.91 -11.20
N THR A 82 4.35 -0.36 -12.02
CA THR A 82 4.14 1.09 -12.11
C THR A 82 3.05 1.57 -11.15
N GLU A 83 2.96 2.89 -10.94
CA GLU A 83 1.89 3.46 -10.10
C GLU A 83 0.47 3.06 -10.57
N PRO A 84 0.14 3.12 -11.87
CA PRO A 84 -1.14 2.61 -12.38
C PRO A 84 -1.38 1.12 -12.17
N ASP A 85 -0.35 0.27 -12.30
CA ASP A 85 -0.47 -1.19 -12.10
C ASP A 85 -0.87 -1.53 -10.66
N LEU A 86 -0.50 -0.66 -9.72
CA LEU A 86 -0.78 -0.77 -8.29
C LEU A 86 -2.06 -0.01 -7.89
N GLY A 87 -2.77 0.57 -8.85
CA GLY A 87 -4.03 1.27 -8.62
C GLY A 87 -3.88 2.72 -8.17
N PHE A 88 -2.68 3.31 -8.14
CA PHE A 88 -2.49 4.72 -7.81
C PHE A 88 -2.87 5.64 -8.99
N ARG A 89 -3.60 6.74 -8.73
CA ARG A 89 -4.05 7.74 -9.72
C ARG A 89 -3.81 9.18 -9.26
#